data_AF-A0A1I9YQ52-F1
#
_entry.id   AF-A0A1I9YQ52-F1
#
_cell.length_a   1.000
_cell.length_b   1.000
_cell.length_c   1.000
_cell.angle_alpha   90.00
_cell.angle_beta   90.00
_cell.angle_gamma   90.00
#
_symmetry.space_group_name_H-M   'P 1'
#
loop_
_entity.id
_entity.type
_entity.pdbx_description
1 polymer ?
#
loop_
_entity_poly.entity_id
_entity_poly.type
_entity_poly.pdbx_seq_one_letter_code
_entity_poly.pdbx_strand_id
1 'polypeptide(L)'
;MSKPMETSRCGRIFASGILRAALALAGGVCMVSAHADAPMRAITIVSGTYGENCGAPPGNLTRELARHCNGRATCDYPLPGLHKGGTTMACPRDFHAEWHCDHADFHRAALSPGAKSGDTLVLGCTESRGAGK
;
A
#
# COMPACT_ATOMS: atom_id res chain seq x y z
N MET A 1 -6.51 32.22 18.89
CA MET A 1 -5.40 31.27 18.65
C MET A 1 -4.77 30.94 19.99
N SER A 2 -4.47 29.67 20.25
CA SER A 2 -3.80 29.15 21.45
C SER A 2 -4.71 28.94 22.68
N LYS A 3 -5.17 27.69 22.85
CA LYS A 3 -5.63 27.19 24.17
C LYS A 3 -4.56 26.25 24.76
N PRO A 4 -4.35 26.30 26.08
CA PRO A 4 -3.16 25.79 26.74
C PRO A 4 -3.20 24.29 27.02
N MET A 5 -1.99 23.79 27.25
CA MET A 5 -1.60 22.49 27.76
C MET A 5 -2.15 22.28 29.17
N GLU A 6 -2.93 21.22 29.40
CA GLU A 6 -3.29 20.78 30.75
C GLU A 6 -2.67 19.41 31.05
N THR A 7 -1.65 19.48 31.89
CA THR A 7 -1.13 18.38 32.68
C THR A 7 -2.21 17.95 33.66
N SER A 8 -2.68 16.70 33.60
CA SER A 8 -3.20 16.05 34.81
C SER A 8 -2.88 14.56 34.79
N ARG A 9 -1.81 14.26 35.51
CA ARG A 9 -1.32 12.92 35.81
C ARG A 9 -2.06 12.43 37.06
N CYS A 10 -2.09 11.12 37.21
CA CYS A 10 -2.32 10.35 38.44
C CYS A 10 -3.73 9.78 38.60
N GLY A 11 -3.78 8.46 38.47
CA GLY A 11 -4.97 7.66 38.74
C GLY A 11 -4.75 6.19 38.38
N ARG A 12 -3.63 5.60 38.84
CA ARG A 12 -3.51 4.14 38.89
C ARG A 12 -4.48 3.66 39.97
N ILE A 13 -5.50 2.90 39.61
CA ILE A 13 -6.23 2.06 40.57
C ILE A 13 -6.33 0.65 40.00
N PHE A 14 -5.54 -0.21 40.63
CA PHE A 14 -5.59 -1.66 40.58
C PHE A 14 -6.91 -2.20 41.15
N ALA A 15 -7.13 -3.48 40.89
CA ALA A 15 -7.99 -4.41 41.63
C ALA A 15 -9.44 -4.53 41.14
N SER A 16 -9.58 -5.48 40.21
CA SER A 16 -10.79 -6.27 40.02
C SER A 16 -11.19 -6.92 41.36
N GLY A 17 -12.29 -6.46 41.93
CA GLY A 17 -12.90 -7.00 43.14
C GLY A 17 -14.40 -6.79 43.07
N ILE A 18 -15.11 -7.89 42.83
CA ILE A 18 -16.52 -7.99 42.48
C ILE A 18 -17.40 -7.50 43.64
N LEU A 19 -18.26 -6.50 43.42
CA LEU A 19 -19.48 -6.34 44.20
C LEU A 19 -20.64 -5.90 43.30
N ARG A 20 -21.67 -6.74 43.29
CA ARG A 20 -22.89 -6.57 42.50
C ARG A 20 -23.78 -5.49 43.10
N ALA A 21 -24.67 -5.01 42.23
CA ALA A 21 -25.90 -4.24 42.48
C ALA A 21 -25.74 -2.71 42.45
N ALA A 22 -26.15 -2.11 41.32
CA ALA A 22 -27.40 -1.36 41.23
C ALA A 22 -27.65 -0.93 39.78
N LEU A 23 -28.87 -1.16 39.29
CA LEU A 23 -29.40 -0.56 38.07
C LEU A 23 -29.39 0.97 38.24
N ALA A 24 -28.87 1.70 37.25
CA ALA A 24 -29.50 2.94 36.78
C ALA A 24 -28.82 3.50 35.52
N LEU A 25 -29.63 3.55 34.46
CA LEU A 25 -29.79 4.70 33.56
C LEU A 25 -28.65 5.04 32.57
N ALA A 26 -28.97 4.79 31.30
CA ALA A 26 -28.67 5.64 30.15
C ALA A 26 -27.20 6.03 29.96
N GLY A 27 -26.45 5.18 29.27
CA GLY A 27 -25.16 5.57 28.70
C GLY A 27 -24.66 4.46 27.81
N GLY A 28 -24.99 4.50 26.52
CA GLY A 28 -24.42 3.60 25.53
C GLY A 28 -22.90 3.69 25.59
N VAL A 29 -22.25 2.61 26.05
CA VAL A 29 -20.80 2.46 25.91
C VAL A 29 -20.54 2.18 24.44
N CYS A 30 -20.32 3.25 23.67
CA CYS A 30 -19.69 3.13 22.37
C CYS A 30 -18.26 2.64 22.63
N MET A 31 -18.01 1.35 22.42
CA MET A 31 -16.65 0.85 22.28
C MET A 31 -16.06 1.53 21.05
N VAL A 32 -15.25 2.57 21.25
CA VAL A 32 -14.45 3.16 20.18
C VAL A 32 -13.38 2.14 19.84
N SER A 33 -13.60 1.41 18.75
CA SER A 33 -12.55 0.64 18.08
C SER A 33 -11.43 1.63 17.73
N ALA A 34 -10.31 1.55 18.44
CA ALA A 34 -9.08 2.18 18.01
C ALA A 34 -8.66 1.49 16.72
N HIS A 35 -9.15 1.98 15.59
CA HIS A 35 -8.49 1.72 14.32
C HIS A 35 -7.11 2.36 14.47
N ALA A 36 -6.09 1.51 14.60
CA ALA A 36 -4.73 1.98 14.41
C ALA A 36 -4.73 2.59 13.00
N ASP A 37 -4.71 3.92 12.93
CA ASP A 37 -4.41 4.66 11.72
C ASP A 37 -2.94 4.33 11.45
N ALA A 38 -2.72 3.16 10.84
CA ALA A 38 -1.43 2.81 10.30
C ALA A 38 -1.04 4.00 9.42
N PRO A 39 0.16 4.58 9.60
CA PRO A 39 0.56 5.72 8.80
C PRO A 39 0.30 5.35 7.35
N MET A 40 -0.56 6.14 6.68
CA MET A 40 -0.96 5.87 5.30
C MET A 40 0.30 5.98 4.44
N ARG A 41 0.96 4.84 4.23
CA ARG A 41 2.22 4.80 3.49
C ARG A 41 1.92 5.06 2.02
N ALA A 42 2.48 6.13 1.47
CA ALA A 42 2.22 6.53 0.10
C ALA A 42 3.21 5.89 -0.87
N ILE A 43 2.71 5.29 -1.94
CA ILE A 43 3.53 4.80 -3.05
C ILE A 43 4.20 5.98 -3.74
N THR A 44 5.50 5.84 -3.97
CA THR A 44 6.31 6.72 -4.81
C THR A 44 7.06 5.87 -5.82
N ILE A 45 6.66 5.92 -7.09
CA ILE A 45 7.30 5.15 -8.16
C ILE A 45 8.73 5.66 -8.41
N VAL A 46 9.67 4.72 -8.49
CA VAL A 46 11.06 4.96 -8.86
C VAL A 46 11.27 4.64 -10.34
N SER A 47 10.84 3.45 -10.77
CA SER A 47 10.99 2.99 -12.14
C SER A 47 9.83 2.07 -12.55
N GLY A 48 9.50 2.09 -13.84
CA GLY A 48 8.56 1.17 -14.46
C GLY A 48 9.01 0.87 -15.88
N THR A 49 9.47 -0.36 -16.12
CA THR A 49 9.96 -0.81 -17.43
C THR A 49 9.13 -1.99 -17.92
N TYR A 50 8.64 -1.90 -19.16
CA TYR A 50 7.91 -2.96 -19.83
C TYR A 50 8.66 -3.47 -21.06
N GLY A 51 9.07 -4.73 -21.02
CA GLY A 51 9.73 -5.45 -22.11
C GLY A 51 11.21 -5.15 -22.21
N GLU A 52 11.91 -5.01 -21.09
CA GLU A 52 13.36 -4.78 -21.10
C GLU A 52 14.08 -5.95 -21.80
N ASN A 53 13.63 -7.19 -21.54
CA ASN A 53 14.10 -8.38 -22.25
C ASN A 53 13.90 -8.36 -23.77
N CYS A 54 12.98 -7.54 -24.26
CA CYS A 54 12.65 -7.39 -25.67
C CYS A 54 13.26 -6.12 -26.29
N GLY A 55 14.17 -5.45 -25.58
CA GLY A 55 14.85 -4.23 -26.05
C GLY A 55 14.05 -2.94 -25.87
N ALA A 56 13.01 -2.95 -25.02
CA ALA A 56 12.34 -1.70 -24.66
C ALA A 56 13.28 -0.81 -23.84
N PRO A 57 13.21 0.53 -24.01
CA PRO A 57 14.02 1.43 -23.22
C PRO A 57 13.61 1.37 -21.73
N PRO A 58 14.57 1.36 -20.80
CA PRO A 58 14.29 1.35 -19.38
C PRO A 58 13.48 2.59 -18.99
N GLY A 59 12.50 2.39 -18.12
CA GLY A 59 11.63 3.47 -17.63
C GLY A 59 10.60 3.99 -18.64
N ASN A 60 10.32 3.23 -19.71
CA ASN A 60 9.29 3.59 -20.70
C ASN A 60 7.89 3.83 -20.09
N LEU A 61 7.55 3.16 -18.99
CA LEU A 61 6.28 3.30 -18.28
C LEU A 61 6.38 4.05 -16.95
N THR A 62 7.59 4.44 -16.49
CA THR A 62 7.78 5.11 -15.19
C THR A 62 6.83 6.29 -14.99
N ARG A 63 6.74 7.19 -15.97
CA ARG A 63 5.91 8.41 -15.86
C ARG A 63 4.43 8.08 -15.76
N GLU A 64 3.97 7.07 -16.48
CA GLU A 64 2.56 6.74 -16.53
C GLU A 64 2.14 5.94 -15.30
N LEU A 65 2.96 4.97 -14.88
CA LEU A 65 2.83 4.27 -13.61
C LEU A 65 2.85 5.24 -12.42
N ALA A 66 3.76 6.22 -12.42
CA ALA A 66 3.83 7.26 -11.39
C ALA A 66 2.55 8.10 -11.32
N ARG A 67 1.97 8.49 -12.45
CA ARG A 67 0.71 9.24 -12.45
C ARG A 67 -0.47 8.43 -11.92
N HIS A 68 -0.48 7.12 -12.16
CA HIS A 68 -1.57 6.25 -11.72
C HIS A 68 -1.47 5.93 -10.22
N CYS A 69 -0.25 5.65 -9.75
CA CYS A 69 -0.04 5.07 -8.42
C CYS A 69 0.54 6.02 -7.35
N ASN A 70 1.18 7.13 -7.70
CA ASN A 70 1.78 8.00 -6.69
C ASN A 70 0.72 8.56 -5.73
N GLY A 71 1.04 8.56 -4.43
CA GLY A 71 0.15 9.07 -3.38
C GLY A 71 -0.93 8.08 -2.92
N ARG A 72 -0.98 6.86 -3.48
CA ARG A 72 -1.91 5.80 -3.06
C ARG A 72 -1.23 4.84 -2.10
N ALA A 73 -1.99 4.21 -1.20
CA ALA A 73 -1.48 3.11 -0.37
C ALA A 73 -1.49 1.75 -1.08
N THR A 74 -2.38 1.59 -2.07
CA THR A 74 -2.48 0.41 -2.94
C THR A 74 -2.93 0.85 -4.32
N CYS A 75 -2.35 0.25 -5.36
CA CYS A 75 -2.58 0.62 -6.74
C CYS A 75 -2.62 -0.62 -7.62
N ASP A 76 -3.76 -0.83 -8.26
CA ASP A 76 -3.94 -1.85 -9.29
C ASP A 76 -3.63 -1.21 -10.65
N TYR A 77 -2.49 -1.60 -11.23
CA TYR A 77 -2.05 -1.11 -12.52
C TYR A 77 -2.21 -2.21 -13.58
N PRO A 78 -3.22 -2.12 -14.48
CA PRO A 78 -3.38 -3.07 -15.55
C PRO A 78 -2.25 -2.89 -16.57
N LEU A 79 -1.61 -4.00 -16.96
CA LEU A 79 -0.62 -3.98 -18.03
C LEU A 79 -1.24 -3.39 -19.29
N PRO A 80 -0.67 -2.30 -19.86
CA PRO A 80 -1.18 -1.72 -21.07
C PRO A 80 -1.07 -2.75 -22.18
N GLY A 81 -2.22 -3.29 -22.58
CA GLY A 81 -2.32 -4.31 -23.60
C GLY A 81 -1.87 -3.73 -24.93
N LEU A 82 -0.60 -3.95 -25.29
CA LEU A 82 -0.09 -3.68 -26.62
C LEU A 82 -0.64 -4.75 -27.58
N HIS A 83 -1.92 -4.64 -27.91
CA HIS A 83 -2.48 -5.24 -29.11
C HIS A 83 -2.37 -4.25 -30.26
N LYS A 84 -1.37 -4.44 -31.14
CA LYS A 84 -1.52 -4.45 -32.61
C LYS A 84 -0.17 -4.37 -33.31
N GLY A 85 0.10 -5.41 -34.11
CA GLY A 85 0.83 -5.27 -35.37
C GLY A 85 2.19 -5.95 -35.42
N GLY A 86 2.23 -7.27 -35.62
CA GLY A 86 3.44 -7.92 -36.14
C GLY A 86 3.57 -9.40 -35.81
N THR A 87 3.06 -10.25 -36.71
CA THR A 87 3.51 -11.62 -37.04
C THR A 87 4.32 -12.38 -35.98
N THR A 88 3.69 -13.36 -35.32
CA THR A 88 4.25 -14.67 -34.85
C THR A 88 5.67 -14.76 -34.24
N MET A 89 6.27 -13.65 -33.80
CA MET A 89 7.52 -13.54 -33.05
C MET A 89 7.40 -12.42 -32.00
N ALA A 90 6.23 -12.30 -31.35
CA ALA A 90 6.05 -11.36 -30.26
C ALA A 90 6.89 -11.83 -29.07
N CYS A 91 8.07 -11.24 -28.90
CA CYS A 91 8.92 -11.46 -27.72
C CYS A 91 8.05 -11.28 -26.46
N PRO A 92 7.96 -12.29 -25.58
CA PRO A 92 7.13 -12.23 -24.38
C PRO A 92 7.76 -11.21 -23.44
N ARG A 93 7.12 -10.06 -23.25
CA ARG A 93 7.67 -8.92 -22.50
C ARG A 93 7.54 -9.14 -21.01
N ASP A 94 8.64 -8.94 -20.28
CA ASP A 94 8.58 -8.76 -18.84
C ASP A 94 7.97 -7.41 -18.46
N PHE A 95 7.59 -7.27 -17.19
CA PHE A 95 7.31 -5.96 -16.61
C PHE A 95 8.00 -5.87 -15.27
N HIS A 96 8.75 -4.80 -15.05
CA HIS A 96 9.43 -4.51 -13.80
C HIS A 96 8.98 -3.16 -13.28
N ALA A 97 8.59 -3.12 -12.01
CA ALA A 97 8.23 -1.89 -11.32
C ALA A 97 8.95 -1.82 -9.97
N GLU A 98 9.43 -0.63 -9.67
CA GLU A 98 10.13 -0.30 -8.44
C GLU A 98 9.48 0.92 -7.81
N TRP A 99 9.19 0.84 -6.52
CA TRP A 99 8.56 1.92 -5.78
C TRP A 99 9.06 1.98 -4.35
N HIS A 100 8.98 3.17 -3.78
CA HIS A 100 9.11 3.38 -2.35
C HIS A 100 7.76 3.54 -1.68
N CYS A 101 7.69 3.16 -0.42
CA CYS A 101 6.64 3.55 0.49
C CYS A 101 7.19 4.66 1.38
N ASP A 102 6.68 5.87 1.17
CA ASP A 102 7.22 7.11 1.73
C ASP A 102 8.75 7.23 1.49
N HIS A 103 9.52 7.34 2.59
CA HIS A 103 10.96 7.54 2.56
C HIS A 103 11.77 6.33 3.09
N ALA A 104 11.12 5.21 3.39
CA ALA A 104 11.76 4.13 4.16
C ALA A 104 11.85 2.80 3.41
N ASP A 105 10.74 2.33 2.84
CA ASP A 105 10.70 0.97 2.28
C ASP A 105 10.86 1.02 0.77
N PHE A 106 11.71 0.16 0.24
CA PHE A 106 11.85 -0.05 -1.20
C PHE A 106 11.23 -1.39 -1.56
N HIS A 107 10.39 -1.37 -2.58
CA HIS A 107 9.69 -2.53 -3.08
C HIS A 107 9.94 -2.68 -4.58
N ARG A 108 10.04 -3.93 -5.01
CA ARG A 108 10.18 -4.30 -6.41
C ARG A 108 9.21 -5.43 -6.70
N ALA A 109 8.49 -5.32 -7.80
CA ALA A 109 7.68 -6.40 -8.34
C ALA A 109 7.98 -6.57 -9.81
N ALA A 110 7.80 -7.80 -10.27
CA ALA A 110 7.97 -8.14 -11.67
C ALA A 110 6.88 -9.10 -12.11
N LEU A 111 6.41 -8.94 -13.34
CA LEU A 111 5.59 -9.91 -14.03
C LEU A 111 6.47 -10.66 -15.02
N SER A 112 6.34 -11.99 -15.01
CA SER A 112 7.10 -12.85 -15.89
C SER A 112 6.80 -12.57 -17.37
N PRO A 113 7.77 -12.80 -18.26
CA PRO A 113 7.55 -12.70 -19.68
C PRO A 113 6.40 -13.60 -20.11
N GLY A 114 5.39 -13.02 -20.78
CA GLY A 114 4.18 -13.74 -21.20
C GLY A 114 2.94 -13.42 -20.36
N ALA A 115 3.04 -12.48 -19.41
CA ALA A 115 1.88 -11.81 -18.87
C ALA A 115 1.01 -11.26 -20.02
N LYS A 116 -0.28 -11.58 -19.96
CA LYS A 116 -1.26 -11.23 -20.98
C LYS A 116 -1.70 -9.77 -20.80
N SER A 117 -2.17 -9.16 -21.89
CA SER A 117 -2.90 -7.90 -21.81
C SER A 117 -4.01 -8.00 -20.77
N GLY A 118 -4.01 -7.11 -19.76
CA GLY A 118 -4.98 -7.11 -18.68
C GLY A 118 -4.53 -7.81 -17.39
N ASP A 119 -3.38 -8.49 -17.39
CA ASP A 119 -2.74 -8.86 -16.12
C ASP A 119 -2.45 -7.60 -15.32
N THR A 120 -2.77 -7.63 -14.03
CA THR A 120 -2.73 -6.46 -13.17
C THR A 120 -1.55 -6.56 -12.22
N LEU A 121 -0.67 -5.56 -12.25
CA LEU A 121 0.35 -5.41 -11.23
C LEU A 121 -0.26 -4.69 -10.04
N VAL A 122 -0.25 -5.34 -8.89
CA VAL A 122 -0.71 -4.75 -7.63
C VAL A 122 0.50 -4.21 -6.87
N LEU A 123 0.56 -2.89 -6.71
CA LEU A 123 1.54 -2.20 -5.88
C LEU A 123 0.88 -1.87 -4.55
N GLY A 124 1.59 -2.09 -3.45
CA GLY A 124 1.05 -1.82 -2.13
C GLY A 124 2.14 -1.42 -1.15
N CYS A 125 1.74 -0.62 -0.17
CA CYS A 125 2.55 -0.24 0.98
C CYS A 125 2.05 -0.85 2.28
N THR A 126 1.32 -1.97 2.19
CA THR A 126 0.99 -2.77 3.36
C THR A 126 2.30 -3.21 4.02
N GLU A 127 2.40 -3.14 5.34
CA GLU A 127 3.57 -3.66 6.04
C GLU A 127 3.74 -5.13 5.69
N SER A 128 4.65 -5.43 4.76
CA SER A 128 5.29 -6.72 4.73
C SER A 128 6.18 -6.74 5.95
N ARG A 129 5.57 -7.04 7.11
CA ARG A 129 6.29 -7.79 8.14
C ARG A 129 6.78 -9.03 7.42
N GLY A 130 8.04 -8.97 6.99
CA GLY A 130 8.67 -9.97 6.15
C GLY A 130 8.33 -11.35 6.71
N ALA A 131 8.08 -12.30 5.81
CA ALA A 131 7.74 -13.67 6.15
C ALA A 131 8.50 -14.11 7.41
N GLY A 132 7.76 -14.26 8.50
CA GLY A 132 8.31 -14.56 9.82
C GLY A 132 9.26 -15.74 9.75
N LYS A 133 10.44 -15.56 10.33
CA LYS A 133 11.39 -16.63 10.61
C LYS A 133 11.31 -16.92 12.10
#